data_AF-A0A9D7N8T1-F1
#
_entry.id   AF-A0A9D7N8T1-F1
#
_cell.length_a   1.000
_cell.length_b   1.000
_cell.length_c   1.000
_cell.angle_alpha   90.00
_cell.angle_beta   90.00
_cell.angle_gamma   90.00
#
_symmetry.space_group_name_H-M   'P 1'
#
loop_
_entity.id
_entity.type
_entity.pdbx_description
1 polymer ?
#
loop_
_entity_poly.entity_id
_entity_poly.type
_entity_poly.pdbx_seq_one_letter_code
_entity_poly.pdbx_strand_id
1 'polypeptide(L)'
;MSLNLPATIGALLFAALTTNIEAQENNPPSALDRALTAIDARRNGRDTPSAELEDQCRALLRSYLEPRDAARIYYQLVLVYSQDGLRTPERCIEFSLLALAQPLEAQERANVHVALSYAEEVHAMRSSPSREMDADACRGALEQCWKGLIPLLDPTLPDQATAVPPLDEFLRRESAGEAPGESVSTEAVIRAQDQRALAVKEFRRIRDLIEARQHLIERCSHFLDLAGAKRAELEGAAAAVLGSIAHARYAAFLKAARNTR
;
A
#
# COMPACT_ATOMS: atom_id res chain seq x y z
N MET A 1 28.23 23.54 -15.60
CA MET A 1 28.15 23.77 -14.14
C MET A 1 27.08 22.86 -13.60
N SER A 2 27.47 21.68 -13.11
CA SER A 2 26.53 20.71 -12.53
C SER A 2 26.28 21.08 -11.07
N LEU A 3 25.05 21.46 -10.75
CA LEU A 3 24.61 21.71 -9.38
C LEU A 3 24.41 20.36 -8.70
N ASN A 4 25.38 19.93 -7.90
CA ASN A 4 25.20 18.86 -6.91
C ASN A 4 24.19 19.36 -5.86
N LEU A 5 22.94 18.93 -5.98
CA LEU A 5 21.95 19.09 -4.92
C LEU A 5 22.24 18.05 -3.81
N PRO A 6 22.28 18.45 -2.53
CA PRO A 6 23.16 17.83 -1.56
C PRO A 6 22.42 16.86 -0.61
N ALA A 7 23.19 15.99 0.02
CA ALA A 7 22.83 15.09 1.13
C ALA A 7 22.07 15.77 2.30
N THR A 8 21.98 17.10 2.31
CA THR A 8 21.33 17.93 3.33
C THR A 8 19.81 17.81 3.36
N ILE A 9 19.14 17.51 2.22
CA ILE A 9 17.68 17.29 2.21
C ILE A 9 17.32 15.98 2.92
N GLY A 10 18.17 14.95 2.80
CA GLY A 10 17.99 13.67 3.51
C GLY A 10 18.09 13.82 5.03
N ALA A 11 18.99 14.67 5.53
CA ALA A 11 19.19 14.88 6.96
C ALA A 11 18.03 15.64 7.63
N LEU A 12 17.40 16.60 6.94
CA LEU A 12 16.26 17.37 7.47
C LEU A 12 14.96 16.56 7.50
N LEU A 13 14.73 15.68 6.52
CA LEU A 13 13.63 14.71 6.56
C LEU A 13 13.81 13.71 7.71
N PHE A 14 15.05 13.28 7.98
CA PHE A 14 15.35 12.35 9.07
C PHE A 14 15.07 12.96 10.46
N ALA A 15 15.45 14.23 10.69
CA ALA A 15 15.24 14.90 11.98
C ALA A 15 13.78 15.28 12.27
N ALA A 16 12.98 15.58 11.23
CA ALA A 16 11.55 15.86 11.39
C ALA A 16 10.71 14.59 11.62
N LEU A 17 11.20 13.43 11.18
CA LEU A 17 10.52 12.13 11.40
C LEU A 17 10.74 11.59 12.82
N THR A 18 11.86 11.88 13.48
CA THR A 18 12.17 11.32 14.81
C THR A 18 11.33 11.92 15.95
N THR A 19 10.97 13.21 15.87
CA THR A 19 10.27 13.91 16.97
C THR A 19 8.79 13.54 17.11
N ASN A 20 8.16 12.92 16.10
CA ASN A 20 6.74 12.55 16.15
C ASN A 20 6.50 11.06 16.41
N ILE A 21 7.54 10.22 16.45
CA ILE A 21 7.41 8.76 16.53
C ILE A 21 7.68 8.21 17.95
N GLU A 22 8.42 8.94 18.79
CA GLU A 22 8.81 8.51 20.15
C GLU A 22 7.64 8.25 21.12
N ALA A 23 6.40 8.63 20.78
CA ALA A 23 5.25 8.50 21.68
C ALA A 23 4.45 7.18 21.58
N GLN A 24 4.77 6.25 20.67
CA GLN A 24 3.91 5.06 20.44
C GLN A 24 4.51 3.66 20.73
N GLU A 25 5.82 3.48 20.93
CA GLU A 25 6.45 2.19 20.56
C GLU A 25 6.93 1.23 21.66
N ASN A 26 6.51 1.36 22.92
CA ASN A 26 6.80 0.34 23.96
C ASN A 26 5.57 -0.45 24.45
N ASN A 27 4.43 -0.37 23.76
CA ASN A 27 3.27 -1.18 24.13
C ASN A 27 3.31 -2.55 23.43
N PRO A 28 3.05 -3.65 24.15
CA PRO A 28 2.86 -4.95 23.51
C PRO A 28 1.75 -4.86 22.45
N PRO A 29 1.79 -5.70 21.39
CA PRO A 29 0.76 -5.68 20.35
C PRO A 29 -0.62 -5.70 20.98
N SER A 30 -1.53 -4.86 20.49
CA SER A 30 -2.89 -4.82 21.03
C SER A 30 -3.57 -6.19 20.85
N ALA A 31 -4.64 -6.44 21.61
CA ALA A 31 -5.41 -7.67 21.42
C ALA A 31 -5.97 -7.78 19.98
N LEU A 32 -6.29 -6.65 19.35
CA LEU A 32 -6.69 -6.59 17.95
C LEU A 32 -5.54 -7.00 17.01
N ASP A 33 -4.33 -6.49 17.24
CA ASP A 33 -3.17 -6.82 16.39
C ASP A 33 -2.90 -8.33 16.39
N ARG A 34 -2.97 -8.95 17.58
CA ARG A 34 -2.82 -10.41 17.70
C ARG A 34 -3.94 -11.16 16.96
N ALA A 35 -5.18 -10.70 17.09
CA ALA A 35 -6.32 -11.33 16.42
C ALA A 35 -6.22 -11.22 14.88
N LEU A 36 -5.89 -10.03 14.36
CA LEU A 36 -5.70 -9.82 12.92
C LEU A 36 -4.49 -10.62 12.39
N THR A 37 -3.40 -10.68 13.14
CA THR A 37 -2.23 -11.52 12.79
C THR A 37 -2.60 -13.01 12.73
N ALA A 38 -3.41 -13.49 13.67
CA ALA A 38 -3.88 -14.88 13.66
C ALA A 38 -4.79 -15.16 12.46
N ILE A 39 -5.70 -14.24 12.13
CA ILE A 39 -6.56 -14.33 10.94
C ILE A 39 -5.70 -14.36 9.67
N ASP A 40 -4.70 -13.49 9.57
CA ASP A 40 -3.80 -13.45 8.41
C ASP A 40 -2.98 -14.73 8.26
N ALA A 41 -2.45 -15.27 9.35
CA ALA A 41 -1.74 -16.55 9.34
C ALA A 41 -2.63 -17.70 8.84
N ARG A 42 -3.90 -17.73 9.25
CA ARG A 42 -4.89 -18.74 8.80
C ARG A 42 -5.31 -18.55 7.36
N ARG A 43 -5.42 -17.30 6.90
CA ARG A 43 -5.69 -16.93 5.51
C ARG A 43 -4.62 -17.50 4.57
N ASN A 44 -3.36 -17.45 4.98
CA ASN A 44 -2.24 -18.03 4.23
C ASN A 44 -2.18 -19.58 4.30
N GLY A 45 -3.05 -20.23 5.08
CA GLY A 45 -3.20 -21.68 5.13
C GLY A 45 -4.02 -22.22 3.95
N ARG A 46 -3.81 -23.49 3.58
CA ARG A 46 -4.46 -24.09 2.39
C ARG A 46 -5.95 -24.40 2.57
N ASP A 47 -6.41 -24.59 3.79
CA ASP A 47 -7.70 -25.24 4.08
C ASP A 47 -8.69 -24.37 4.87
N THR A 48 -8.38 -23.10 5.15
CA THR A 48 -9.30 -22.26 5.95
C THR A 48 -10.42 -21.68 5.06
N PRO A 49 -11.71 -21.97 5.31
CA PRO A 49 -12.79 -21.40 4.54
C PRO A 49 -12.94 -19.88 4.79
N SER A 50 -13.13 -19.08 3.74
CA SER A 50 -13.31 -17.63 3.84
C SER A 50 -14.44 -17.22 4.79
N ALA A 51 -15.53 -17.99 4.83
CA ALA A 51 -16.68 -17.74 5.72
C ALA A 51 -16.29 -17.81 7.21
N GLU A 52 -15.40 -18.73 7.58
CA GLU A 52 -14.97 -18.86 8.99
C GLU A 52 -14.11 -17.65 9.41
N LEU A 53 -13.27 -17.14 8.50
CA LEU A 53 -12.50 -15.92 8.72
C LEU A 53 -13.42 -14.69 8.76
N GLU A 54 -14.47 -14.66 7.92
CA GLU A 54 -15.48 -13.60 7.96
C GLU A 54 -16.17 -13.54 9.32
N ASP A 55 -16.59 -14.68 9.87
CA ASP A 55 -17.24 -14.75 11.19
C ASP A 55 -16.34 -14.23 12.31
N GLN A 56 -15.03 -14.55 12.26
CA GLN A 56 -14.05 -14.01 13.20
C GLN A 56 -13.93 -12.48 13.08
N CYS A 57 -13.81 -11.95 11.86
CA CYS A 57 -13.78 -10.50 11.64
C CYS A 57 -15.08 -9.82 12.10
N ARG A 58 -16.25 -10.43 11.87
CA ARG A 58 -17.55 -9.90 12.36
C ARG A 58 -17.66 -9.93 13.88
N ALA A 59 -17.02 -10.88 14.56
CA ALA A 59 -16.93 -10.87 16.02
C ALA A 59 -16.04 -9.72 16.52
N LEU A 60 -14.92 -9.44 15.82
CA LEU A 60 -14.05 -8.30 16.12
C LEU A 60 -14.79 -6.97 15.89
N LEU A 61 -15.52 -6.79 14.80
CA LEU A 61 -16.30 -5.57 14.53
C LEU A 61 -17.34 -5.24 15.61
N ARG A 62 -17.84 -6.26 16.34
CA ARG A 62 -18.74 -6.04 17.49
C ARG A 62 -18.01 -5.55 18.73
N SER A 63 -16.72 -5.83 18.84
CA SER A 63 -15.89 -5.52 20.01
C SER A 63 -15.06 -4.24 19.83
N TYR A 64 -14.70 -3.92 18.58
CA TYR A 64 -13.86 -2.78 18.21
C TYR A 64 -14.66 -1.80 17.36
N LEU A 65 -15.19 -0.77 18.01
CA LEU A 65 -16.12 0.21 17.41
C LEU A 65 -15.41 1.45 16.86
N GLU A 66 -14.13 1.64 17.20
CA GLU A 66 -13.35 2.78 16.71
C GLU A 66 -13.18 2.70 15.18
N PRO A 67 -13.39 3.81 14.44
CA PRO A 67 -13.31 3.81 12.98
C PRO A 67 -12.00 3.24 12.42
N ARG A 68 -10.87 3.52 13.09
CA ARG A 68 -9.56 3.01 12.68
C ARG A 68 -9.45 1.51 12.85
N ASP A 69 -9.99 0.95 13.93
CA ASP A 69 -9.98 -0.50 14.14
C ASP A 69 -10.93 -1.20 13.17
N ALA A 70 -12.10 -0.62 12.93
CA ALA A 70 -13.04 -1.10 11.92
C ALA A 70 -12.40 -1.08 10.52
N ALA A 71 -11.65 -0.03 10.17
CA ALA A 71 -10.91 0.06 8.91
C ALA A 71 -9.98 -1.15 8.71
N ARG A 72 -9.20 -1.47 9.74
CA ARG A 72 -8.23 -2.59 9.72
C ARG A 72 -8.92 -3.94 9.62
N ILE A 73 -10.06 -4.13 10.30
CA ILE A 73 -10.83 -5.36 10.23
C ILE A 73 -11.47 -5.53 8.83
N TYR A 74 -12.06 -4.47 8.26
CA TYR A 74 -12.58 -4.51 6.90
C TYR A 74 -11.48 -4.73 5.87
N TYR A 75 -10.30 -4.11 6.04
CA TYR A 75 -9.14 -4.38 5.20
C TYR A 75 -8.74 -5.87 5.24
N GLN A 76 -8.74 -6.50 6.42
CA GLN A 76 -8.48 -7.93 6.54
C GLN A 76 -9.52 -8.77 5.79
N LEU A 77 -10.80 -8.38 5.79
CA LEU A 77 -11.84 -9.05 5.01
C LEU A 77 -11.60 -8.93 3.49
N VAL A 78 -11.16 -7.77 3.01
CA VAL A 78 -10.74 -7.58 1.61
C VAL A 78 -9.59 -8.53 1.26
N LEU A 79 -8.60 -8.65 2.14
CA LEU A 79 -7.47 -9.56 1.97
C LEU A 79 -7.90 -11.04 1.92
N VAL A 80 -8.90 -11.44 2.69
CA VAL A 80 -9.47 -12.81 2.68
C VAL A 80 -10.14 -13.10 1.33
N TYR A 81 -11.05 -12.23 0.90
CA TYR A 81 -11.83 -12.46 -0.33
C TYR A 81 -11.07 -12.19 -1.62
N SER A 82 -9.98 -11.41 -1.59
CA SER A 82 -9.10 -11.27 -2.76
C SER A 82 -8.23 -12.50 -3.01
N GLN A 83 -7.83 -13.23 -1.96
CA GLN A 83 -6.97 -14.40 -2.08
C GLN A 83 -7.70 -15.70 -2.43
N ASP A 84 -9.01 -15.78 -2.26
CA ASP A 84 -9.79 -17.00 -2.56
C ASP A 84 -9.93 -17.28 -4.08
N GLY A 85 -9.20 -16.52 -4.91
CA GLY A 85 -9.33 -16.53 -6.37
C GLY A 85 -10.52 -15.72 -6.85
N LEU A 86 -11.02 -14.78 -6.03
CA LEU A 86 -12.24 -14.02 -6.26
C LEU A 86 -13.41 -14.94 -6.59
N ARG A 87 -13.58 -16.02 -5.82
CA ARG A 87 -14.73 -16.93 -5.95
C ARG A 87 -16.03 -16.20 -5.66
N THR A 88 -16.01 -15.29 -4.70
CA THR A 88 -17.12 -14.39 -4.35
C THR A 88 -16.70 -12.93 -4.51
N PRO A 89 -16.59 -12.42 -5.76
CA PRO A 89 -16.13 -11.05 -6.01
C PRO A 89 -17.07 -10.01 -5.40
N GLU A 90 -18.36 -10.31 -5.25
CA GLU A 90 -19.35 -9.43 -4.61
C GLU A 90 -18.99 -9.13 -3.15
N ARG A 91 -18.46 -10.13 -2.42
CA ARG A 91 -17.97 -9.95 -1.04
C ARG A 91 -16.72 -9.09 -1.00
N CYS A 92 -15.78 -9.29 -1.94
CA CYS A 92 -14.60 -8.46 -2.05
C CYS A 92 -14.99 -7.00 -2.34
N ILE A 93 -15.96 -6.77 -3.23
CA ILE A 93 -16.50 -5.43 -3.53
C ILE A 93 -17.15 -4.83 -2.28
N GLU A 94 -18.07 -5.55 -1.62
CA GLU A 94 -18.76 -5.11 -0.40
C GLU A 94 -17.77 -4.64 0.68
N PHE A 95 -16.80 -5.50 1.04
CA PHE A 95 -15.85 -5.17 2.09
C PHE A 95 -14.84 -4.11 1.66
N SER A 96 -14.52 -4.00 0.36
CA SER A 96 -13.67 -2.92 -0.15
C SER A 96 -14.34 -1.57 0.03
N LEU A 97 -15.63 -1.47 -0.32
CA LEU A 97 -16.39 -0.22 -0.13
C LEU A 97 -16.51 0.13 1.36
N LEU A 98 -16.77 -0.86 2.22
CA LEU A 98 -16.81 -0.65 3.67
C LEU A 98 -15.46 -0.21 4.23
N ALA A 99 -14.35 -0.80 3.77
CA ALA A 99 -13.00 -0.41 4.19
C ALA A 99 -12.66 1.02 3.73
N LEU A 100 -12.98 1.37 2.47
CA LEU A 100 -12.69 2.70 1.91
C LEU A 100 -13.49 3.83 2.58
N ALA A 101 -14.65 3.51 3.16
CA ALA A 101 -15.44 4.42 3.97
C ALA A 101 -14.84 4.72 5.35
N GLN A 102 -13.82 3.94 5.77
CA GLN A 102 -13.11 4.11 7.04
C GLN A 102 -11.72 4.76 6.83
N PRO A 103 -11.09 5.28 7.90
CA PRO A 103 -9.75 5.86 7.81
C PRO A 103 -8.68 4.76 7.67
N LEU A 104 -8.36 4.41 6.42
CA LEU A 104 -7.22 3.55 6.04
C LEU A 104 -5.93 4.34 5.85
N GLU A 105 -4.81 3.70 6.17
CA GLU A 105 -3.48 4.18 5.78
C GLU A 105 -3.33 4.19 4.25
N ALA A 106 -2.45 5.03 3.70
CA ALA A 106 -2.32 5.19 2.24
C ALA A 106 -2.03 3.87 1.50
N GLN A 107 -1.16 3.03 2.07
CA GLN A 107 -0.83 1.71 1.53
C GLN A 107 -2.03 0.77 1.54
N GLU A 108 -2.76 0.69 2.66
CA GLU A 108 -3.94 -0.15 2.80
C GLU A 108 -5.04 0.29 1.82
N ARG A 109 -5.29 1.60 1.73
CA ARG A 109 -6.24 2.19 0.78
C ARG A 109 -5.90 1.84 -0.66
N ALA A 110 -4.63 1.94 -1.05
CA ALA A 110 -4.18 1.56 -2.38
C ALA A 110 -4.41 0.06 -2.66
N ASN A 111 -4.05 -0.81 -1.70
CA ASN A 111 -4.29 -2.25 -1.80
C ASN A 111 -5.78 -2.60 -1.92
N VAL A 112 -6.65 -1.89 -1.20
CA VAL A 112 -8.10 -2.05 -1.34
C VAL A 112 -8.57 -1.65 -2.74
N HIS A 113 -8.08 -0.55 -3.31
CA HIS A 113 -8.42 -0.18 -4.68
C HIS A 113 -7.91 -1.20 -5.72
N VAL A 114 -6.74 -1.81 -5.50
CA VAL A 114 -6.25 -2.92 -6.32
C VAL A 114 -7.24 -4.09 -6.26
N ALA A 115 -7.57 -4.57 -5.05
CA ALA A 115 -8.48 -5.69 -4.85
C ALA A 115 -9.88 -5.42 -5.43
N LEU A 116 -10.41 -4.21 -5.21
CA LEU A 116 -11.69 -3.77 -5.75
C LEU A 116 -11.68 -3.79 -7.28
N SER A 117 -10.62 -3.28 -7.93
CA SER A 117 -10.52 -3.28 -9.39
C SER A 117 -10.52 -4.70 -9.97
N TYR A 118 -9.87 -5.66 -9.31
CA TYR A 118 -9.90 -7.07 -9.75
C TYR A 118 -11.27 -7.70 -9.52
N ALA A 119 -11.91 -7.41 -8.39
CA ALA A 119 -13.22 -7.94 -8.08
C ALA A 119 -14.29 -7.41 -9.06
N GLU A 120 -14.25 -6.12 -9.40
CA GLU A 120 -15.13 -5.51 -10.41
C GLU A 120 -14.91 -6.12 -11.80
N GLU A 121 -13.66 -6.35 -12.22
CA GLU A 121 -13.34 -7.05 -13.48
C GLU A 121 -13.94 -8.46 -13.51
N VAL A 122 -13.66 -9.27 -12.49
CA VAL A 122 -14.16 -10.65 -12.43
C VAL A 122 -15.70 -10.67 -12.38
N HIS A 123 -16.31 -9.77 -11.63
CA HIS A 123 -17.77 -9.65 -11.56
C HIS A 123 -18.38 -9.24 -12.91
N ALA A 124 -17.79 -8.27 -13.61
CA ALA A 124 -18.24 -7.85 -14.94
C ALA A 124 -18.11 -8.98 -15.97
N MET A 125 -16.98 -9.69 -16.00
CA MET A 125 -16.76 -10.83 -16.90
C MET A 125 -17.73 -11.98 -16.63
N ARG A 126 -18.10 -12.23 -15.36
CA ARG A 126 -19.09 -13.28 -15.02
C ARG A 126 -20.50 -12.91 -15.40
N SER A 127 -20.82 -11.62 -15.35
CA SER A 127 -22.15 -11.10 -15.68
C SER A 127 -22.36 -10.90 -17.19
N SER A 128 -21.27 -10.82 -17.95
CA SER A 128 -21.28 -10.65 -19.40
C SER A 128 -21.46 -11.98 -20.14
N PRO A 129 -22.41 -12.08 -21.11
CA PRO A 129 -22.55 -13.27 -21.95
C PRO A 129 -21.30 -13.61 -22.76
N SER A 130 -20.54 -12.60 -23.21
CA SER A 130 -19.29 -12.80 -23.97
C SER A 130 -18.09 -13.10 -23.07
N ARG A 131 -18.22 -12.95 -21.75
CA ARG A 131 -17.12 -12.94 -20.78
C ARG A 131 -16.06 -11.87 -21.03
N GLU A 132 -16.40 -10.84 -21.81
CA GLU A 132 -15.56 -9.68 -22.03
C GLU A 132 -16.06 -8.51 -21.17
N MET A 133 -15.15 -7.63 -20.77
CA MET A 133 -15.50 -6.36 -20.15
C MET A 133 -15.91 -5.37 -21.22
N ASP A 134 -17.07 -4.73 -21.02
CA ASP A 134 -17.44 -3.57 -21.84
C ASP A 134 -16.69 -2.31 -21.39
N ALA A 135 -16.85 -1.24 -22.16
CA ALA A 135 -16.16 0.03 -21.93
C ALA A 135 -16.58 0.69 -20.60
N ASP A 136 -17.80 0.49 -20.14
CA ASP A 136 -18.31 1.10 -18.90
C ASP A 136 -17.77 0.35 -17.67
N ALA A 137 -17.69 -0.98 -17.73
CA ALA A 137 -17.00 -1.79 -16.73
C ALA A 137 -15.50 -1.45 -16.67
N CYS A 138 -14.84 -1.27 -17.82
CA CYS A 138 -13.44 -0.82 -17.85
C CYS A 138 -13.27 0.56 -17.22
N ARG A 139 -14.19 1.49 -17.49
CA ARG A 139 -14.19 2.84 -16.89
C ARG A 139 -14.35 2.77 -15.38
N GLY A 140 -15.29 1.98 -14.87
CA GLY A 140 -15.51 1.82 -13.43
C GLY A 140 -14.26 1.32 -12.71
N ALA A 141 -13.66 0.25 -13.23
CA ALA A 141 -12.45 -0.33 -12.64
C ALA A 141 -11.23 0.61 -12.74
N LEU A 142 -11.09 1.36 -13.86
CA LEU A 142 -10.07 2.41 -14.01
C LEU A 142 -10.23 3.53 -12.98
N GLU A 143 -11.47 3.95 -12.72
CA GLU A 143 -11.75 4.98 -11.74
C GLU A 143 -11.29 4.56 -10.34
N GLN A 144 -11.46 3.28 -9.98
CA GLN A 144 -10.92 2.75 -8.73
C GLN A 144 -9.39 2.79 -8.70
N CYS A 145 -8.74 2.40 -9.80
CA CYS A 145 -7.28 2.47 -9.87
C CYS A 145 -6.76 3.90 -9.72
N TRP A 146 -7.39 4.87 -10.40
CA TRP A 146 -7.02 6.29 -10.28
C TRP A 146 -7.25 6.82 -8.87
N LYS A 147 -8.37 6.50 -8.22
CA LYS A 147 -8.62 6.88 -6.81
C LYS A 147 -7.54 6.34 -5.87
N GLY A 148 -7.10 5.09 -6.08
CA GLY A 148 -5.99 4.50 -5.32
C GLY A 148 -4.64 5.16 -5.60
N LEU A 149 -4.42 5.69 -6.80
CA LEU A 149 -3.17 6.35 -7.18
C LEU A 149 -3.00 7.75 -6.60
N ILE A 150 -4.08 8.49 -6.32
CA ILE A 150 -4.01 9.87 -5.82
C ILE A 150 -2.98 10.06 -4.69
N PRO A 151 -3.05 9.30 -3.57
CA PRO A 151 -2.07 9.46 -2.49
C PRO A 151 -0.66 8.98 -2.85
N LEU A 152 -0.51 8.15 -3.88
CA LEU A 152 0.79 7.57 -4.28
C LEU A 152 1.52 8.40 -5.35
N LEU A 153 0.83 9.37 -5.95
CA LEU A 153 1.41 10.32 -6.89
C LEU A 153 1.98 11.58 -6.20
N ASP A 154 2.05 11.56 -4.87
CA ASP A 154 2.69 12.60 -4.07
C ASP A 154 4.15 12.83 -4.53
N PRO A 155 4.56 14.08 -4.76
CA PRO A 155 5.91 14.39 -5.21
C PRO A 155 7.02 14.05 -4.22
N THR A 156 6.69 13.88 -2.94
CA THR A 156 7.63 13.48 -1.89
C THR A 156 7.94 11.97 -1.90
N LEU A 157 7.08 11.15 -2.52
CA LEU A 157 7.34 9.72 -2.69
C LEU A 157 8.33 9.51 -3.85
N PRO A 158 9.46 8.82 -3.64
CA PRO A 158 10.44 8.61 -4.70
C PRO A 158 9.85 7.73 -5.81
N ASP A 159 10.36 7.88 -7.04
CA ASP A 159 9.86 7.15 -8.21
C ASP A 159 10.21 5.65 -8.16
N GLN A 160 11.32 5.31 -7.50
CA GLN A 160 11.81 3.95 -7.37
C GLN A 160 12.13 3.65 -5.90
N ALA A 161 11.92 2.40 -5.48
CA ALA A 161 12.34 1.94 -4.17
C ALA A 161 13.87 1.93 -4.15
N THR A 162 14.46 2.69 -3.21
CA THR A 162 15.89 2.57 -2.89
C THR A 162 16.15 1.15 -2.39
N ALA A 163 17.37 0.61 -2.49
CA ALA A 163 17.69 -0.68 -1.86
C ALA A 163 17.70 -0.53 -0.32
N VAL A 164 17.29 -1.58 0.41
CA VAL A 164 17.44 -1.60 1.88
C VAL A 164 18.95 -1.48 2.15
N PRO A 165 19.42 -0.51 2.95
CA PRO A 165 20.82 -0.46 3.30
C PRO A 165 21.21 -1.79 3.97
N PRO A 166 22.31 -2.44 3.56
CA PRO A 166 22.71 -3.71 4.15
C PRO A 166 22.90 -3.59 5.66
N LEU A 167 22.56 -4.68 6.38
CA LEU A 167 22.55 -4.76 7.84
C LEU A 167 23.89 -4.30 8.47
N ASP A 168 24.99 -4.47 7.75
CA ASP A 168 26.36 -4.21 8.21
C ASP A 168 26.77 -2.74 8.14
N GLU A 169 26.11 -1.92 7.31
CA GLU A 169 26.49 -0.53 7.09
C GLU A 169 26.21 0.36 8.32
N PHE A 170 25.18 0.01 9.09
CA PHE A 170 24.87 0.67 10.36
C PHE A 170 25.89 0.35 11.46
N LEU A 171 26.37 -0.90 11.55
CA LEU A 171 27.34 -1.32 12.58
C LEU A 171 28.74 -0.75 12.32
N ARG A 172 29.10 -0.52 11.05
CA ARG A 172 30.41 0.06 10.69
C ARG A 172 30.51 1.55 11.02
N ARG A 173 29.39 2.27 11.04
CA ARG A 173 29.39 3.73 11.25
C ARG A 173 29.63 4.11 12.71
N GLU A 174 29.14 3.31 13.65
CA GLU A 174 29.41 3.48 15.09
C GLU A 174 30.84 3.02 15.43
N SER A 175 31.28 1.88 14.87
CA SER A 175 32.62 1.34 15.10
C SER A 175 33.76 2.20 14.51
N ALA A 176 33.49 3.09 13.55
CA ALA A 176 34.51 3.87 12.85
C ALA A 176 34.95 5.15 13.59
N GLY A 177 34.29 5.51 14.70
CA GLY A 177 34.54 6.76 15.42
C GLY A 177 35.05 6.61 16.86
N GLU A 178 35.01 5.43 17.46
CA GLU A 178 35.31 5.24 18.88
C GLU A 178 36.74 4.75 19.11
N ALA A 179 37.50 5.53 19.89
CA ALA A 179 38.81 5.11 20.36
C ALA A 179 38.66 3.88 21.27
N PRO A 180 39.57 2.88 21.17
CA PRO A 180 39.49 1.67 21.97
C PRO A 180 39.65 2.01 23.46
N GLY A 181 38.54 2.08 24.21
CA GLY A 181 38.57 2.34 25.66
C GLY A 181 37.29 2.90 26.28
N GLU A 182 36.38 3.49 25.52
CA GLU A 182 35.11 3.99 26.06
C GLU A 182 34.05 2.88 26.07
N SER A 183 33.52 2.57 27.27
CA SER A 183 32.40 1.64 27.41
C SER A 183 31.14 2.29 26.85
N VAL A 184 30.65 1.80 25.69
CA VAL A 184 29.36 2.22 25.15
C VAL A 184 28.26 1.94 26.17
N SER A 185 27.54 2.98 26.59
CA SER A 185 26.41 2.83 27.51
C SER A 185 25.34 1.93 26.90
N THR A 186 24.77 1.02 27.69
CA THR A 186 23.63 0.18 27.29
C THR A 186 22.47 1.02 26.73
N GLU A 187 22.25 2.22 27.27
CA GLU A 187 21.22 3.15 26.77
C GLU A 187 21.52 3.70 25.37
N ALA A 188 22.80 3.87 25.03
CA ALA A 188 23.19 4.29 23.68
C ALA A 188 22.91 3.16 22.68
N VAL A 189 23.23 1.91 23.05
CA VAL A 189 22.95 0.73 22.22
C VAL A 189 21.45 0.56 21.99
N ILE A 190 20.62 0.67 23.03
CA ILE A 190 19.15 0.57 22.90
C ILE A 190 18.61 1.65 21.96
N ARG A 191 19.00 2.92 22.16
CA ARG A 191 18.57 4.02 21.29
C ARG A 191 18.99 3.82 19.83
N ALA A 192 20.19 3.32 19.58
CA ALA A 192 20.66 3.01 18.23
C ALA A 192 19.84 1.88 17.58
N GLN A 193 19.48 0.85 18.35
CA GLN A 193 18.62 -0.24 17.89
C GLN A 193 17.20 0.25 17.56
N ASP A 194 16.63 1.13 18.37
CA ASP A 194 15.30 1.70 18.14
C ASP A 194 15.29 2.58 16.89
N GLN A 195 16.27 3.50 16.75
CA GLN A 195 16.43 4.33 15.55
C GLN A 195 16.59 3.48 14.28
N ARG A 196 17.30 2.37 14.38
CA ARG A 196 17.45 1.41 13.28
C ARG A 196 16.13 0.74 12.94
N ALA A 197 15.39 0.24 13.93
CA ALA A 197 14.10 -0.40 13.73
C ALA A 197 13.13 0.56 13.02
N LEU A 198 13.11 1.82 13.45
CA LEU A 198 12.35 2.91 12.83
C LEU A 198 12.76 3.16 11.38
N ALA A 199 14.04 3.28 11.09
CA ALA A 199 14.53 3.48 9.73
C ALA A 199 14.15 2.31 8.81
N VAL A 200 14.24 1.07 9.29
CA VAL A 200 13.83 -0.13 8.53
C VAL A 200 12.31 -0.15 8.30
N LYS A 201 11.51 0.21 9.30
CA LYS A 201 10.05 0.30 9.19
C LYS A 201 9.64 1.34 8.14
N GLU A 202 10.25 2.53 8.19
CA GLU A 202 9.98 3.61 7.24
C GLU A 202 10.42 3.22 5.82
N PHE A 203 11.59 2.60 5.68
CA PHE A 203 12.05 2.10 4.40
C PHE A 203 11.06 1.10 3.80
N ARG A 204 10.56 0.13 4.60
CA ARG A 204 9.57 -0.84 4.14
C ARG A 204 8.27 -0.15 3.74
N ARG A 205 7.81 0.82 4.53
CA ARG A 205 6.62 1.62 4.21
C ARG A 205 6.75 2.30 2.84
N ILE A 206 7.89 2.98 2.58
CA ILE A 206 8.14 3.65 1.30
C ILE A 206 8.16 2.65 0.15
N ARG A 207 8.89 1.53 0.31
CA ARG A 207 8.94 0.47 -0.71
C ARG A 207 7.54 -0.04 -1.03
N ASP A 208 6.76 -0.37 -0.02
CA ASP A 208 5.44 -0.95 -0.23
C ASP A 208 4.46 0.05 -0.89
N LEU A 209 4.58 1.36 -0.60
CA LEU A 209 3.83 2.41 -1.31
C LEU A 209 4.20 2.49 -2.80
N ILE A 210 5.48 2.29 -3.12
CA ILE A 210 5.97 2.30 -4.50
C ILE A 210 5.50 1.06 -5.25
N GLU A 211 5.55 -0.11 -4.61
CA GLU A 211 5.02 -1.37 -5.17
C GLU A 211 3.51 -1.25 -5.43
N ALA A 212 2.74 -0.71 -4.47
CA ALA A 212 1.31 -0.45 -4.65
C ALA A 212 1.04 0.50 -5.82
N ARG A 213 1.87 1.54 -6.00
CA ARG A 213 1.78 2.47 -7.13
C ARG A 213 2.02 1.77 -8.46
N GLN A 214 3.06 0.94 -8.53
CA GLN A 214 3.40 0.18 -9.73
C GLN A 214 2.27 -0.77 -10.11
N HIS A 215 1.74 -1.54 -9.15
CA HIS A 215 0.58 -2.41 -9.38
C HIS A 215 -0.63 -1.63 -9.91
N LEU A 216 -0.97 -0.49 -9.33
CA LEU A 216 -2.08 0.33 -9.81
C LEU A 216 -1.84 0.90 -11.22
N ILE A 217 -0.60 1.31 -11.55
CA ILE A 217 -0.24 1.76 -12.92
C ILE A 217 -0.40 0.62 -13.92
N GLU A 218 0.07 -0.58 -13.58
CA GLU A 218 -0.06 -1.77 -14.42
C GLU A 218 -1.53 -2.13 -14.65
N ARG A 219 -2.35 -2.06 -13.60
CA ARG A 219 -3.81 -2.24 -13.69
C ARG A 219 -4.46 -1.18 -14.59
N CYS A 220 -4.08 0.09 -14.46
CA CYS A 220 -4.58 1.10 -15.38
C CYS A 220 -4.19 0.77 -16.83
N SER A 221 -2.96 0.35 -17.10
CA SER A 221 -2.54 -0.02 -18.45
C SER A 221 -3.38 -1.19 -18.97
N HIS A 222 -3.60 -2.22 -18.16
CA HIS A 222 -4.43 -3.38 -18.50
C HIS A 222 -5.83 -2.96 -18.97
N PHE A 223 -6.53 -2.14 -18.18
CA PHE A 223 -7.87 -1.70 -18.56
C PHE A 223 -7.91 -0.76 -19.76
N LEU A 224 -6.88 0.09 -19.92
CA LEU A 224 -6.74 0.92 -21.11
C LEU A 224 -6.49 0.09 -22.37
N ASP A 225 -5.79 -1.04 -22.24
CA ASP A 225 -5.57 -1.99 -23.34
C ASP A 225 -6.88 -2.73 -23.67
N LEU A 226 -7.64 -3.19 -22.66
CA LEU A 226 -8.96 -3.82 -22.83
C LEU A 226 -9.99 -2.88 -23.48
N ALA A 227 -9.94 -1.58 -23.19
CA ALA A 227 -10.87 -0.60 -23.74
C ALA A 227 -10.71 -0.38 -25.26
N GLY A 228 -9.61 -0.81 -25.88
CA GLY A 228 -9.39 -0.75 -27.31
C GLY A 228 -9.63 0.64 -27.91
N ALA A 229 -10.62 0.76 -28.79
CA ALA A 229 -10.97 2.02 -29.46
C ALA A 229 -11.38 3.16 -28.50
N LYS A 230 -11.78 2.84 -27.26
CA LYS A 230 -12.15 3.81 -26.23
C LYS A 230 -11.00 4.29 -25.37
N ARG A 231 -9.78 3.79 -25.59
CA ARG A 231 -8.58 4.15 -24.81
C ARG A 231 -8.38 5.67 -24.66
N ALA A 232 -8.38 6.42 -25.76
CA ALA A 232 -8.10 7.85 -25.72
C ALA A 232 -9.16 8.63 -24.93
N GLU A 233 -10.42 8.21 -24.99
CA GLU A 233 -11.51 8.77 -24.22
C GLU A 233 -11.31 8.53 -22.72
N LEU A 234 -10.92 7.30 -22.34
CA LEU A 234 -10.65 6.94 -20.95
C LEU A 234 -9.39 7.61 -20.40
N GLU A 235 -8.32 7.74 -21.20
CA GLU A 235 -7.13 8.51 -20.82
C GLU A 235 -7.49 9.99 -20.56
N GLY A 236 -8.37 10.58 -21.37
CA GLY A 236 -8.88 11.94 -21.15
C GLY A 236 -9.68 12.09 -19.85
N ALA A 237 -10.38 11.04 -19.41
CA ALA A 237 -11.13 11.04 -18.15
C ALA A 237 -10.23 11.01 -16.91
N ALA A 238 -8.99 10.51 -17.02
CA ALA A 238 -8.06 10.43 -15.88
C ALA A 238 -7.79 11.80 -15.24
N ALA A 239 -7.74 12.86 -16.06
CA ALA A 239 -7.51 14.23 -15.58
C ALA A 239 -8.60 14.72 -14.62
N ALA A 240 -9.86 14.31 -14.83
CA ALA A 240 -10.98 14.69 -13.98
C ALA A 240 -10.93 14.01 -12.61
N VAL A 241 -10.38 12.79 -12.53
CA VAL A 241 -10.28 12.03 -11.28
C VAL A 241 -9.02 12.38 -10.51
N LEU A 242 -7.87 12.46 -11.19
CA LEU A 242 -6.56 12.67 -10.55
C LEU A 242 -6.30 14.15 -10.22
N GLY A 243 -6.89 15.09 -10.97
CA GLY A 243 -6.48 16.49 -10.96
C GLY A 243 -5.18 16.73 -11.72
N SER A 244 -4.84 18.00 -11.99
CA SER A 244 -3.81 18.37 -12.97
C SER A 244 -2.39 17.87 -12.63
N ILE A 245 -1.95 18.03 -11.38
CA ILE A 245 -0.59 17.66 -10.93
C ILE A 245 -0.41 16.13 -10.94
N ALA A 246 -1.34 15.40 -10.32
CA ALA A 246 -1.27 13.95 -10.28
C ALA A 246 -1.43 13.34 -11.69
N HIS A 247 -2.28 13.93 -12.54
CA HIS A 247 -2.42 13.50 -13.94
C HIS A 247 -1.12 13.60 -14.73
N ALA A 248 -0.37 14.71 -14.60
CA ALA A 248 0.92 14.86 -15.28
C ALA A 248 1.94 13.79 -14.87
N ARG A 249 2.00 13.48 -13.57
CA ARG A 249 2.89 12.44 -13.04
C ARG A 249 2.45 11.04 -13.47
N TYR A 250 1.15 10.75 -13.42
CA TYR A 250 0.57 9.52 -13.94
C TYR A 250 0.89 9.31 -15.42
N ALA A 251 0.75 10.34 -16.25
CA ALA A 251 1.09 10.27 -17.68
C ALA A 251 2.58 9.94 -17.90
N ALA A 252 3.48 10.50 -17.08
CA ALA A 252 4.90 10.16 -17.12
C ALA A 252 5.16 8.68 -16.77
N PHE A 253 4.50 8.17 -15.72
CA PHE A 253 4.61 6.75 -15.34
C PHE A 253 4.05 5.81 -16.41
N LEU A 254 2.87 6.09 -16.97
CA LEU A 254 2.30 5.30 -18.06
C LEU A 254 3.24 5.26 -19.27
N LYS A 255 3.84 6.39 -19.63
CA LYS A 255 4.81 6.45 -20.72
C LYS A 255 6.04 5.58 -20.44
N ALA A 256 6.55 5.62 -19.21
CA ALA A 256 7.67 4.79 -18.80
C ALA A 256 7.34 3.28 -18.86
N ALA A 257 6.16 2.89 -18.35
CA ALA A 257 5.71 1.49 -18.34
C ALA A 257 5.51 0.90 -19.75
N ARG A 258 5.17 1.73 -20.75
CA ARG A 258 5.07 1.30 -22.16
C ARG A 258 6.42 1.05 -22.81
N ASN A 259 7.46 1.76 -22.40
CA ASN A 259 8.80 1.63 -22.98
C ASN A 259 9.54 0.39 -22.48
N THR A 260 9.06 -0.27 -21.43
CA THR A 260 9.67 -1.47 -20.83
C THR A 260 9.08 -2.79 -21.34
N ARG A 261 8.02 -2.73 -22.16
CA ARG A 261 7.39 -3.90 -22.80
C ARG A 261 7.85 -4.02 -24.24
#